data_AF-A0A7L4QW98-F1
#
_entry.id   AF-A0A7L4QW98-F1
#
_cell.length_a   1.000
_cell.length_b   1.000
_cell.length_c   1.000
_cell.angle_alpha   90.00
_cell.angle_beta   90.00
_cell.angle_gamma   90.00
#
_symmetry.space_group_name_H-M   'P 1'
#
loop_
_entity.id
_entity.type
_entity.pdbx_description
1 polymer ?
#
loop_
_entity_poly.entity_id
_entity_poly.type
_entity_poly.pdbx_seq_one_letter_code
_entity_poly.pdbx_strand_id
1 'polypeptide(L)'
;TKKGKAEVENSWIEFFKIVPDYRNHFTRIESKGDRVVVVGFSTCSNELLDGPALWTASVKDDLIDEWRILEDTRENRSSLGIN
;
A
#
# COMPACT_ATOMS: atom_id res chain seq x y z
N THR A 1 -2.47 11.28 8.01
CA THR A 1 -2.64 11.36 6.55
C THR A 1 -1.80 12.49 5.99
N LYS A 2 -1.08 12.24 4.90
CA LYS A 2 -0.28 13.24 4.17
C LYS A 2 -1.07 13.72 2.94
N LYS A 3 -0.87 14.96 2.50
CA LYS A 3 -1.61 15.55 1.38
C LYS A 3 -0.64 16.21 0.40
N GLY A 4 -0.86 15.96 -0.90
CA GLY A 4 0.00 16.44 -1.96
C GLY A 4 1.19 15.50 -2.22
N LYS A 5 1.58 15.41 -3.50
CA LYS A 5 2.61 14.49 -3.98
C LYS A 5 3.93 14.61 -3.20
N ALA A 6 4.45 15.84 -3.06
CA ALA A 6 5.74 16.08 -2.40
C ALA A 6 5.76 15.62 -0.93
N GLU A 7 4.68 15.87 -0.18
CA GLU A 7 4.59 15.44 1.23
C GLU A 7 4.50 13.91 1.36
N VAL A 8 3.80 13.25 0.43
CA VAL A 8 3.72 11.78 0.37
C VAL A 8 5.08 11.18 0.01
N GLU A 9 5.75 11.71 -1.01
CA GLU A 9 7.10 11.28 -1.42
C GLU A 9 8.12 11.48 -0.29
N ASN A 10 8.14 12.64 0.36
CA ASN A 10 9.03 12.90 1.49
C ASN A 10 8.77 11.94 2.65
N SER A 11 7.51 11.59 2.91
CA SER A 11 7.18 10.62 3.97
C SER A 11 7.71 9.23 3.66
N TRP A 12 7.65 8.81 2.39
CA TRP A 12 8.25 7.56 1.94
C TRP A 12 9.78 7.58 2.02
N ILE A 13 10.41 8.68 1.60
CA ILE A 13 11.87 8.86 1.69
C ILE A 13 12.33 8.72 3.14
N GLU A 14 11.69 9.39 4.09
CA GLU A 14 12.05 9.27 5.51
C GLU A 14 11.76 7.88 6.07
N PHE A 15 10.66 7.24 5.66
CA PHE A 15 10.37 5.85 6.04
C PHE A 15 11.48 4.89 5.60
N PHE A 16 11.94 4.97 4.35
CA PHE A 16 13.01 4.11 3.83
C PHE A 16 14.38 4.40 4.43
N LYS A 17 14.61 5.59 4.99
CA LYS A 17 15.81 5.85 5.81
C LYS A 17 15.77 5.14 7.15
N ILE A 18 14.57 5.02 7.75
CA ILE A 18 14.35 4.36 9.04
C ILE A 18 14.38 2.83 8.89
N VAL A 19 13.79 2.28 7.83
CA VAL A 19 13.68 0.84 7.57
C VAL A 19 14.24 0.50 6.17
N PRO A 20 15.57 0.56 5.97
CA PRO A 20 16.20 0.50 4.64
C PRO A 20 16.10 -0.88 3.97
N ASP A 21 15.88 -1.93 4.75
CA ASP A 21 15.69 -3.30 4.31
C ASP A 21 14.21 -3.63 3.96
N TYR A 22 13.28 -2.69 4.14
CA TYR A 22 11.87 -2.88 3.77
C TYR A 22 11.70 -3.14 2.28
N ARG A 23 11.07 -4.28 1.94
CA ARG A 23 10.75 -4.67 0.57
C ARG A 23 9.32 -5.16 0.50
N ASN A 24 8.62 -4.76 -0.56
CA ASN A 24 7.30 -5.29 -0.89
C ASN A 24 7.42 -6.45 -1.87
N HIS A 25 6.66 -7.51 -1.62
CA HIS A 25 6.54 -8.69 -2.47
C HIS A 25 5.09 -8.79 -2.94
N PHE A 26 4.82 -8.31 -4.15
CA PHE A 26 3.48 -8.32 -4.73
C PHE A 26 3.18 -9.66 -5.39
N THR A 27 2.05 -10.26 -5.03
CA THR A 27 1.64 -11.58 -5.53
C THR A 27 0.42 -11.51 -6.43
N ARG A 28 -0.42 -10.48 -6.28
CA ARG A 28 -1.61 -10.26 -7.10
C ARG A 28 -1.91 -8.76 -7.22
N ILE A 29 -2.33 -8.33 -8.40
CA ILE A 29 -2.83 -6.98 -8.65
C ILE A 29 -4.23 -7.11 -9.24
N GLU A 30 -5.18 -6.37 -8.69
CA GLU A 30 -6.57 -6.32 -9.13
C GLU A 30 -6.99 -4.87 -9.37
N SER A 31 -7.75 -4.63 -10.42
CA SER A 31 -8.39 -3.33 -10.69
C SER A 31 -9.90 -3.47 -10.71
N LYS A 32 -10.59 -2.51 -10.09
CA LYS A 32 -12.05 -2.45 -10.02
C LYS A 32 -12.51 -0.99 -10.04
N GLY A 33 -13.07 -0.58 -11.17
CA GLY A 33 -13.47 0.81 -11.38
C GLY A 33 -12.26 1.74 -11.31
N ASP A 34 -12.33 2.74 -10.43
CA ASP A 34 -11.27 3.72 -10.17
C ASP A 34 -10.25 3.25 -9.12
N ARG A 35 -10.33 2.00 -8.65
CA ARG A 35 -9.45 1.49 -7.60
C ARG A 35 -8.55 0.37 -8.11
N VAL A 36 -7.29 0.42 -7.70
CA VAL A 36 -6.32 -0.67 -7.83
C VAL A 36 -5.99 -1.19 -6.43
N VAL A 37 -5.96 -2.51 -6.29
CA VAL A 37 -5.54 -3.20 -5.08
C VAL A 37 -4.38 -4.13 -5.42
N VAL A 38 -3.32 -4.05 -4.63
CA VAL A 38 -2.16 -4.93 -4.70
C VAL A 38 -2.14 -5.76 -3.43
N VAL A 39 -2.08 -7.07 -3.61
CA VAL A 39 -2.01 -8.06 -2.53
C VAL A 39 -0.59 -8.60 -2.47
N GLY A 40 -0.07 -8.78 -1.26
CA GLY A 40 1.26 -9.31 -1.06
C GLY A 40 1.66 -9.28 0.41
N PHE A 41 2.95 -9.16 0.64
CA PHE A 41 3.53 -9.01 1.97
C PHE A 41 4.79 -8.16 1.89
N SER A 42 5.20 -7.59 3.01
CA SER A 42 6.50 -6.94 3.14
C SER A 42 7.46 -7.78 3.97
N THR A 43 8.76 -7.59 3.74
CA THR A 43 9.83 -8.20 4.56
C THR A 43 10.75 -7.11 5.07
N CYS A 44 11.12 -7.16 6.35
CA CYS A 44 12.15 -6.32 6.96
C CYS A 44 12.47 -6.77 8.38
N SER A 45 13.54 -6.21 8.94
CA SER A 45 13.93 -6.40 10.34
C SER A 45 12.91 -5.90 11.39
N ASN A 46 11.92 -5.11 11.00
CA ASN A 46 10.85 -4.67 11.91
C ASN A 46 9.65 -5.63 11.82
N GLU A 47 9.45 -6.43 12.86
CA GLU A 47 8.38 -7.44 12.94
C GLU A 47 6.95 -6.88 12.77
N LEU A 48 6.71 -5.60 13.11
CA LEU A 48 5.40 -4.98 12.91
C LEU A 48 5.10 -4.64 11.45
N LEU A 49 6.14 -4.63 10.61
CA LEU A 49 6.07 -4.29 9.20
C LEU A 49 6.39 -5.51 8.30
N ASP A 50 6.85 -6.62 8.87
CA ASP A 50 7.07 -7.88 8.18
C ASP A 50 5.78 -8.70 8.21
N GLY A 51 5.25 -9.00 7.03
CA GLY A 51 4.05 -9.82 6.89
C GLY A 51 3.05 -9.31 5.85
N PRO A 52 1.86 -9.96 5.79
CA PRO A 52 0.83 -9.69 4.80
C PRO A 52 0.31 -8.24 4.83
N ALA A 53 0.16 -7.64 3.64
CA ALA A 53 -0.35 -6.29 3.50
C ALA A 53 -1.12 -6.10 2.20
N LEU A 54 -1.99 -5.09 2.21
CA LEU A 54 -2.78 -4.65 1.06
C LEU A 54 -2.42 -3.20 0.73
N TRP A 55 -1.95 -2.94 -0.49
CA TRP A 55 -1.79 -1.57 -0.99
C TRP A 55 -2.98 -1.24 -1.88
N THR A 56 -3.59 -0.08 -1.68
CA THR A 56 -4.71 0.37 -2.51
C THR A 56 -4.47 1.79 -2.99
N ALA A 57 -4.85 2.03 -4.25
CA ALA A 57 -4.82 3.36 -4.84
C ALA A 57 -6.17 3.68 -5.49
N SER A 58 -6.68 4.90 -5.30
CA SER A 58 -7.71 5.45 -6.20
C SER A 58 -7.03 6.20 -7.34
N VAL A 59 -7.62 6.09 -8.52
CA VAL A 59 -7.12 6.67 -9.77
C VAL A 59 -8.16 7.66 -10.28
N LYS A 60 -7.72 8.87 -10.57
CA LYS A 60 -8.55 9.93 -11.15
C LYS A 60 -7.75 10.65 -12.22
N ASP A 61 -8.35 10.84 -13.38
CA ASP A 61 -7.71 11.52 -14.52
C ASP A 61 -6.31 10.93 -14.84
N ASP A 62 -6.23 9.59 -14.88
CA ASP A 62 -5.01 8.78 -15.09
C ASP A 62 -3.88 9.00 -14.06
N LEU A 63 -4.19 9.60 -12.91
CA LEU A 63 -3.25 9.85 -11.82
C LEU A 63 -3.71 9.20 -10.51
N ILE A 64 -2.77 8.90 -9.62
CA ILE A 64 -3.11 8.45 -8.26
C ILE A 64 -3.65 9.64 -7.47
N ASP A 65 -4.89 9.50 -6.98
CA ASP A 65 -5.58 10.50 -6.15
C ASP A 65 -5.39 10.19 -4.65
N GLU A 66 -5.44 8.91 -4.28
CA GLU A 66 -5.21 8.43 -2.91
C GLU A 66 -4.35 7.17 -2.90
N TRP A 67 -3.53 7.01 -1.87
CA TRP A 67 -2.77 5.79 -1.57
C TRP A 67 -2.98 5.38 -0.11
N ARG A 68 -3.30 4.11 0.13
CA ARG A 68 -3.40 3.53 1.49
C ARG A 68 -2.71 2.18 1.56
N ILE A 69 -2.28 1.83 2.76
CA ILE A 69 -1.78 0.50 3.13
C ILE A 69 -2.65 0.01 4.26
N LEU A 70 -3.14 -1.21 4.14
CA LEU A 70 -3.99 -1.87 5.13
C LEU A 70 -3.35 -3.20 5.51
N GLU A 71 -3.61 -3.64 6.75
CA GLU A 71 -3.35 -5.03 7.13
C GLU A 71 -4.21 -5.97 6.27
N ASP A 72 -3.65 -7.13 5.91
CA ASP A 72 -4.37 -8.12 5.13
C ASP A 72 -5.33 -8.95 5.98
N THR A 73 -6.46 -8.33 6.34
CA THR A 73 -7.55 -8.98 7.08
C THR A 73 -8.73 -9.30 6.16
N ARG A 74 -9.58 -10.24 6.58
CA ARG A 74 -10.80 -10.60 5.84
C ARG A 74 -11.74 -9.40 5.70
N GLU A 75 -11.83 -8.57 6.74
CA GLU A 75 -12.65 -7.37 6.77
C GLU A 75 -12.14 -6.35 5.74
N ASN A 76 -10.82 -6.12 5.69
CA ASN A 76 -10.22 -5.21 4.72
C ASN A 76 -10.39 -5.72 3.29
N ARG A 77 -10.16 -7.01 3.04
CA ARG A 77 -10.42 -7.65 1.74
C ARG A 77 -11.87 -7.47 1.28
N SER A 78 -12.82 -7.74 2.18
CA SER A 78 -14.25 -7.55 1.89
C SER A 78 -14.59 -6.09 1.59
N SER A 79 -13.99 -5.13 2.31
CA SER A 79 -14.21 -3.70 2.08
C SER A 79 -13.65 -3.22 0.73
N LEU A 80 -12.57 -3.86 0.26
CA LEU A 80 -11.97 -3.64 -1.05
C LEU A 80 -12.66 -4.45 -2.16
N GLY A 81 -13.55 -5.37 -1.80
CA GLY A 81 -14.28 -6.22 -2.73
C GLY A 81 -13.40 -7.23 -3.45
N ILE A 82 -12.34 -7.71 -2.78
CA ILE A 82 -11.42 -8.75 -3.25
C ILE A 82 -11.54 -9.99 -2.34
N ASN A 83 -11.33 -11.18 -2.92
CA ASN A 83 -11.36 -12.48 -2.21
C ASN A 83 -9.96 -12.89 -1.76
#